data_AF-S3H356-F1
#
_entry.id   AF-S3H356-F1
#
_cell.length_a   1.000
_cell.length_b   1.000
_cell.length_c   1.000
_cell.angle_alpha   90.00
_cell.angle_beta   90.00
_cell.angle_gamma   90.00
#
_symmetry.space_group_name_H-M   'P 1'
#
loop_
_entity.id
_entity.type
_entity.pdbx_description
1 polymer ?
#
loop_
_entity_poly.entity_id
_entity_poly.type
_entity_poly.pdbx_seq_one_letter_code
_entity_poly.pdbx_strand_id
1 'polypeptide(L)'
;MELRVERGRLTAYGKGKAHKPYEFGVKVSVATTLNRSKGGQFALHATALPGNPYDGHTLATVIPDMEKMIGNELSRILADAGYRGHNAPQSHKLRVFTSGQKRRITPAIKRQMRRRSAVEPVIGHLKSEHRMDRNYLAGEQGDAVNAVLAAAGYNFSLLLRWFRQLLCLFAALFLAFQSRPLPQQTA
;
A
#
# COMPACT_ATOMS: atom_id res chain seq x y z
N MET A 1 -0.72 7.60 14.09
CA MET A 1 -1.19 6.67 13.03
C MET A 1 -0.26 5.45 12.91
N GLU A 2 -0.77 4.24 12.69
CA GLU A 2 0.07 3.01 12.61
C GLU A 2 0.17 2.50 11.17
N LEU A 3 1.40 2.40 10.64
CA LEU A 3 1.68 1.98 9.28
C LEU A 3 2.56 0.76 9.21
N ARG A 4 2.45 0.08 8.08
CA ARG A 4 3.36 -0.97 7.66
C ARG A 4 4.11 -0.53 6.43
N VAL A 5 5.43 -0.60 6.48
CA VAL A 5 6.32 -0.24 5.38
C VAL A 5 7.01 -1.50 4.90
N GLU A 6 6.76 -1.86 3.65
CA GLU A 6 7.28 -3.09 3.06
C GLU A 6 8.07 -2.81 1.80
N ARG A 7 9.08 -3.65 1.60
CA ARG A 7 9.93 -3.57 0.42
C ARG A 7 9.21 -4.24 -0.74
N GLY A 8 8.78 -3.45 -1.72
CA GLY A 8 8.58 -3.95 -3.07
C GLY A 8 9.93 -4.16 -3.73
N ARG A 9 10.57 -5.34 -3.58
CA ARG A 9 11.73 -5.67 -4.43
C ARG A 9 11.20 -5.98 -5.83
N LEU A 10 11.60 -5.15 -6.78
CA LEU A 10 11.54 -5.41 -8.22
C LEU A 10 13.00 -5.46 -8.65
N THR A 11 13.46 -6.62 -9.13
CA THR A 11 14.83 -6.81 -9.58
C THR A 11 14.75 -7.23 -11.04
N ALA A 12 15.14 -6.33 -11.95
CA ALA A 12 15.35 -6.63 -13.35
C ALA A 12 16.71 -6.07 -13.79
N TYR A 13 17.44 -6.89 -14.54
CA TYR A 13 18.75 -6.57 -15.09
C TYR A 13 18.56 -6.18 -16.56
N GLY A 14 18.95 -4.94 -16.90
CA GLY A 14 19.28 -4.53 -18.27
C GLY A 14 18.28 -3.58 -18.95
N LYS A 15 18.58 -2.28 -18.91
CA LYS A 15 18.45 -1.46 -20.13
C LYS A 15 19.43 -2.06 -21.15
N GLY A 16 18.94 -2.78 -22.16
CA GLY A 16 19.76 -3.38 -23.22
C GLY A 16 19.45 -4.83 -23.61
N LYS A 17 18.45 -5.52 -23.03
CA LYS A 17 18.04 -6.84 -23.51
C LYS A 17 16.88 -6.74 -24.51
N ALA A 18 17.16 -7.14 -25.75
CA ALA A 18 16.28 -7.01 -26.92
C ALA A 18 14.90 -7.67 -26.82
N HIS A 19 14.65 -8.51 -25.80
CA HIS A 19 13.43 -9.33 -25.72
C HIS A 19 12.39 -8.83 -24.70
N LYS A 20 12.68 -7.83 -23.84
CA LYS A 20 11.72 -7.22 -22.89
C LYS A 20 12.07 -5.76 -22.52
N PRO A 21 11.54 -4.75 -23.24
CA PRO A 21 11.97 -3.35 -23.11
C PRO A 21 11.46 -2.58 -21.87
N TYR A 22 10.47 -3.10 -21.13
CA TYR A 22 9.63 -2.29 -20.22
C TYR A 22 9.63 -2.74 -18.75
N GLU A 23 10.65 -3.46 -18.27
CA GLU A 23 10.69 -3.94 -16.87
C GLU A 23 11.37 -2.92 -15.91
N PHE A 24 10.75 -2.72 -14.74
CA PHE A 24 11.13 -1.75 -13.69
C PHE A 24 12.49 -2.03 -13.02
N GLY A 25 13.33 -1.01 -12.86
CA GLY A 25 14.70 -1.12 -12.31
C GLY A 25 14.92 -0.50 -10.90
N VAL A 26 13.87 0.03 -10.27
CA VAL A 26 13.99 0.82 -9.03
C VAL A 26 13.20 0.19 -7.88
N LYS A 27 13.77 0.18 -6.67
CA LYS A 27 13.06 -0.27 -5.45
C LYS A 27 11.90 0.67 -5.17
N VAL A 28 10.75 0.12 -4.80
CA VAL A 28 9.60 0.93 -4.35
C VAL A 28 9.29 0.62 -2.89
N SER A 29 9.15 1.67 -2.09
CA SER A 29 8.63 1.58 -0.73
C SER A 29 7.12 1.78 -0.77
N VAL A 30 6.37 0.83 -0.22
CA VAL A 30 4.91 0.91 -0.12
C VAL A 30 4.50 0.89 1.34
N ALA A 31 3.61 1.81 1.73
CA ALA A 31 3.04 1.87 3.06
C ALA A 31 1.52 1.63 3.04
N THR A 32 1.05 0.83 3.99
CA THR A 32 -0.39 0.53 4.18
C THR A 32 -0.80 0.64 5.64
N THR A 33 -2.11 0.78 5.90
CA THR A 33 -2.65 0.87 7.26
C THR A 33 -2.40 -0.39 8.06
N LEU A 34 -2.09 -0.32 9.35
CA LEU A 34 -1.90 -1.57 10.10
C LEU A 34 -3.19 -2.38 10.29
N ASN A 35 -4.30 -1.68 10.51
CA ASN A 35 -5.61 -2.29 10.72
C ASN A 35 -6.33 -2.46 9.39
N ARG A 36 -7.07 -3.57 9.28
CA ARG A 36 -7.93 -3.83 8.14
C ARG A 36 -9.09 -2.84 8.19
N SER A 37 -9.27 -2.09 7.12
CA SER A 37 -10.47 -1.27 6.94
C SER A 37 -11.57 -2.12 6.28
N LYS A 38 -12.84 -1.82 6.55
CA LYS A 38 -13.98 -2.43 5.83
C LYS A 38 -13.82 -2.23 4.32
N GLY A 39 -13.22 -1.11 3.93
CA GLY A 39 -12.86 -0.70 2.57
C GLY A 39 -11.82 -1.56 1.84
N GLY A 40 -11.16 -2.49 2.54
CA GLY A 40 -9.92 -3.08 2.06
C GLY A 40 -8.70 -2.38 2.64
N GLN A 41 -7.54 -2.68 2.07
CA GLN A 41 -6.25 -2.24 2.58
C GLN A 41 -5.68 -1.17 1.66
N PHE A 42 -5.78 0.10 2.00
CA PHE A 42 -5.33 1.18 1.12
C PHE A 42 -3.80 1.33 1.09
N ALA A 43 -3.26 1.62 -0.10
CA ALA A 43 -1.89 2.04 -0.29
C ALA A 43 -1.78 3.54 0.00
N LEU A 44 -1.27 3.89 1.18
CA LEU A 44 -1.24 5.27 1.65
C LEU A 44 0.00 6.03 1.21
N HIS A 45 1.06 5.32 0.85
CA HIS A 45 2.28 5.92 0.34
C HIS A 45 2.96 4.93 -0.60
N ALA A 46 3.48 5.42 -1.72
CA ALA A 46 4.28 4.66 -2.66
C ALA A 46 5.37 5.58 -3.23
N THR A 47 6.63 5.23 -3.01
CA THR A 47 7.78 6.05 -3.41
C THR A 47 8.85 5.18 -4.04
N ALA A 48 9.32 5.60 -5.22
CA ALA A 48 10.48 5.01 -5.86
C ALA A 48 11.78 5.46 -5.17
N LEU A 49 12.70 4.53 -4.98
CA LEU A 49 13.97 4.69 -4.28
C LEU A 49 15.13 4.48 -5.27
N PRO A 50 15.54 5.54 -6.00
CA PRO A 50 16.57 5.48 -7.03
C PRO A 50 17.93 5.06 -6.48
N GLY A 51 18.76 4.43 -7.30
CA GLY A 51 20.10 3.97 -6.87
C GLY A 51 20.10 2.72 -5.99
N ASN A 52 18.94 2.06 -5.82
CA ASN A 52 18.79 0.81 -5.08
C ASN A 52 19.37 0.82 -3.64
N PRO A 53 19.12 1.89 -2.84
CA PRO A 53 19.78 2.11 -1.56
C PRO A 53 19.55 0.99 -0.56
N TYR A 54 20.44 0.88 0.42
CA TYR A 54 20.26 -0.04 1.55
C TYR A 54 19.06 0.40 2.40
N ASP A 55 18.13 -0.51 2.69
CA ASP A 55 16.83 -0.12 3.27
C ASP A 55 16.95 0.48 4.67
N GLY A 56 17.97 0.09 5.44
CA GLY A 56 18.21 0.68 6.77
C GLY A 56 18.40 2.21 6.72
N HIS A 57 18.78 2.76 5.57
CA HIS A 57 19.00 4.19 5.35
C HIS A 57 17.81 4.90 4.70
N THR A 58 16.85 4.18 4.13
CA THR A 58 15.74 4.80 3.39
C THR A 58 14.63 5.29 4.31
N LEU A 59 14.50 4.72 5.51
CA LEU A 59 13.50 5.17 6.50
C LEU A 59 13.69 6.63 6.92
N ALA A 60 14.91 7.16 6.87
CA ALA A 60 15.20 8.56 7.17
C ALA A 60 14.46 9.52 6.23
N THR A 61 14.35 9.14 4.95
CA THR A 61 13.73 9.93 3.89
C THR A 61 12.24 9.63 3.78
N VAL A 62 11.87 8.35 3.82
CA VAL A 62 10.48 7.92 3.57
C VAL A 62 9.55 8.33 4.73
N ILE A 63 10.01 8.33 6.00
CA ILE A 63 9.16 8.66 7.15
C ILE A 63 8.63 10.12 7.08
N PRO A 64 9.48 11.16 6.93
CA PRO A 64 9.00 12.53 6.77
C PRO A 64 8.06 12.70 5.57
N ASP A 65 8.39 12.07 4.44
CA ASP A 65 7.55 12.14 3.24
C ASP A 65 6.18 11.49 3.46
N MET A 66 6.14 10.36 4.17
CA MET A 66 4.90 9.70 4.58
C MET A 66 4.06 10.59 5.49
N GLU A 67 4.66 11.20 6.52
CA GLU A 67 3.96 12.10 7.44
C GLU A 67 3.40 13.33 6.75
N LYS A 68 4.18 13.91 5.83
CA LYS A 68 3.74 15.04 5.00
C LYS A 68 2.58 14.67 4.09
N MET A 69 2.63 13.50 3.45
CA MET A 69 1.57 13.01 2.56
C MET A 69 0.28 12.68 3.32
N ILE A 70 0.40 12.13 4.52
CA ILE A 70 -0.73 11.71 5.36
C ILE A 70 -1.30 12.88 6.17
N GLY A 71 -0.48 13.90 6.46
CA GLY A 71 -0.83 15.05 7.29
C GLY A 71 -0.90 14.72 8.79
N ASN A 72 -0.28 13.62 9.25
CA ASN A 72 -0.31 13.22 10.65
C ASN A 72 0.95 12.43 11.05
N GLU A 73 1.30 12.50 12.34
CA GLU A 73 2.46 11.79 12.88
C GLU A 73 2.26 10.27 12.98
N LEU A 74 3.35 9.55 12.71
CA LEU A 74 3.41 8.10 12.80
C LEU A 74 3.66 7.68 14.25
N SER A 75 2.66 7.03 14.84
CA SER A 75 2.74 6.50 16.21
C SER A 75 3.45 5.14 16.25
N ARG A 76 3.33 4.36 15.17
CA ARG A 76 3.99 3.05 15.05
C ARG A 76 4.25 2.70 13.59
N ILE A 77 5.42 2.13 13.34
CA ILE A 77 5.83 1.64 12.02
C ILE A 77 6.28 0.20 12.16
N LEU A 78 5.69 -0.70 11.37
CA LEU A 78 6.15 -2.09 11.25
C LEU A 78 6.85 -2.26 9.92
N ALA A 79 8.11 -2.68 9.97
CA ALA A 79 8.97 -2.80 8.80
C ALA A 79 9.58 -4.19 8.66
N ASP A 80 10.06 -4.49 7.46
CA ASP A 80 10.67 -5.77 7.11
C ASP A 80 12.04 -5.96 7.75
N ALA A 81 12.56 -7.19 7.72
CA ALA A 81 13.90 -7.48 8.20
C ALA A 81 15.00 -6.73 7.41
N GLY A 82 14.71 -6.33 6.17
CA GLY A 82 15.65 -5.56 5.33
C GLY A 82 15.97 -4.18 5.89
N TYR A 83 15.08 -3.62 6.72
CA TYR A 83 15.24 -2.31 7.32
C TYR A 83 16.13 -2.30 8.57
N ARG A 84 16.78 -3.42 8.95
CA ARG A 84 17.64 -3.51 10.15
C ARG A 84 18.76 -2.45 10.15
N GLY A 85 19.04 -1.87 11.33
CA GLY A 85 20.14 -0.90 11.53
C GLY A 85 19.75 0.60 11.50
N HIS A 86 18.49 0.92 11.79
CA HIS A 86 17.80 2.17 11.48
C HIS A 86 18.56 3.51 11.66
N ASN A 87 18.67 4.26 10.55
CA ASN A 87 18.89 5.70 10.53
C ASN A 87 17.55 6.49 10.58
N ALA A 88 16.52 5.94 11.21
CA ALA A 88 15.24 6.64 11.38
C ALA A 88 15.48 7.96 12.16
N PRO A 89 14.67 9.02 11.92
CA PRO A 89 14.76 10.25 12.69
C PRO A 89 14.72 9.95 14.19
N GLN A 90 15.48 10.68 15.02
CA GLN A 90 15.58 10.37 16.45
C GLN A 90 14.21 10.30 17.14
N SER A 91 13.23 11.08 16.67
CA SER A 91 11.83 11.06 17.10
C SER A 91 11.10 9.73 16.85
N HIS A 92 11.52 8.97 15.85
CA HIS A 92 10.85 7.75 15.36
C HIS A 92 11.64 6.46 15.61
N LYS A 93 12.91 6.55 16.05
CA LYS A 93 13.77 5.38 16.30
C LYS A 93 13.15 4.33 17.23
N LEU A 94 12.34 4.74 18.21
CA LEU A 94 11.68 3.84 19.16
C LEU A 94 10.30 3.33 18.69
N ARG A 95 9.77 3.90 17.60
CA ARG A 95 8.43 3.60 17.06
C ARG A 95 8.47 2.65 15.86
N VAL A 96 9.67 2.37 15.32
CA VAL A 96 9.90 1.42 14.23
C VAL A 96 10.23 0.03 14.81
N PHE A 97 9.45 -0.98 14.41
CA PHE A 97 9.68 -2.38 14.76
C PHE A 97 10.02 -3.17 13.50
N THR A 98 11.05 -4.01 13.55
CA THR A 98 11.45 -4.85 12.39
C THR A 98 11.17 -6.33 12.56
N SER A 99 11.01 -7.01 11.44
CA SER A 99 10.87 -8.48 11.41
C SER A 99 12.11 -9.19 11.98
N GLY A 100 11.86 -10.14 12.88
CA GLY A 100 12.88 -10.93 13.59
C GLY A 100 13.54 -10.22 14.78
N GLN A 101 13.07 -9.02 15.16
CA GLN A 101 13.46 -8.40 16.41
C GLN A 101 13.01 -9.29 17.59
N LYS A 102 13.94 -9.64 18.50
CA LYS A 102 13.63 -10.48 19.67
C LYS A 102 13.41 -9.69 20.95
N ARG A 103 13.98 -8.48 21.05
CA ARG A 103 13.92 -7.61 22.23
C ARG A 103 12.88 -6.49 22.04
N ARG A 104 12.26 -6.03 23.13
CA ARG A 104 11.23 -4.95 23.13
C ARG A 104 9.96 -5.27 22.33
N ILE A 105 9.60 -6.54 22.17
CA ILE A 105 8.32 -6.95 21.53
C ILE A 105 7.31 -7.33 22.60
N THR A 106 6.22 -6.58 22.70
CA THR A 106 5.05 -6.96 23.50
C THR A 106 4.17 -7.96 22.74
N PRO A 107 3.30 -8.74 23.42
CA PRO A 107 2.36 -9.65 22.76
C PRO A 107 1.46 -8.95 21.72
N ALA A 108 1.08 -7.70 21.99
CA ALA A 108 0.32 -6.86 21.05
C ALA A 108 1.11 -6.58 19.77
N ILE A 109 2.38 -6.17 19.89
CA ILE A 109 3.27 -5.93 18.75
C ILE A 109 3.52 -7.24 17.98
N LYS A 110 3.68 -8.38 18.66
CA LYS A 110 3.81 -9.69 18.02
C LYS A 110 2.58 -10.06 17.19
N ARG A 111 1.38 -9.75 17.67
CA ARG A 111 0.13 -9.95 16.91
C ARG A 111 0.04 -9.02 15.71
N GLN A 112 0.40 -7.75 15.88
CA GLN A 112 0.47 -6.77 14.80
C GLN A 112 1.48 -7.17 13.71
N MET A 113 2.64 -7.71 14.11
CA MET A 113 3.65 -8.27 13.22
C MET A 113 3.19 -9.54 12.51
N ARG A 114 2.34 -10.38 13.11
CA ARG A 114 1.74 -11.52 12.38
C ARG A 114 0.76 -11.09 11.30
N ARG A 115 0.08 -9.96 11.51
CA ARG A 115 -0.80 -9.38 10.49
C ARG A 115 -0.01 -8.77 9.32
N ARG A 116 1.34 -8.76 9.39
CA ARG A 116 2.31 -8.21 8.42
C ARG A 116 2.06 -8.63 6.98
N SER A 117 1.74 -9.90 6.80
CA SER A 117 1.47 -10.51 5.50
C SER A 117 0.33 -9.87 4.71
N ALA A 118 -0.57 -9.08 5.31
CA ALA A 118 -1.68 -8.46 4.58
C ALA A 118 -1.24 -7.42 3.52
N VAL A 119 0.00 -6.95 3.58
CA VAL A 119 0.59 -6.05 2.56
C VAL A 119 1.08 -6.80 1.33
N GLU A 120 1.39 -8.09 1.45
CA GLU A 120 1.93 -8.91 0.36
C GLU A 120 0.90 -9.05 -0.77
N PRO A 121 -0.40 -9.30 -0.49
CA PRO A 121 -1.44 -9.20 -1.51
C PRO A 121 -1.54 -7.81 -2.13
N VAL A 122 -1.38 -6.73 -1.36
CA VAL A 122 -1.42 -5.35 -1.89
C VAL A 122 -0.28 -5.14 -2.88
N ILE A 123 0.95 -5.49 -2.50
CA ILE A 123 2.11 -5.42 -3.39
C ILE A 123 1.91 -6.32 -4.61
N GLY A 124 1.33 -7.50 -4.44
CA GLY A 124 0.94 -8.39 -5.52
C GLY A 124 0.00 -7.72 -6.52
N HIS A 125 -1.12 -7.15 -6.06
CA HIS A 125 -2.07 -6.42 -6.90
C HIS A 125 -1.46 -5.19 -7.56
N LEU A 126 -0.62 -4.43 -6.84
CA LEU A 126 0.10 -3.29 -7.41
C LEU A 126 0.96 -3.72 -8.59
N LYS A 127 1.68 -4.84 -8.46
CA LYS A 127 2.50 -5.40 -9.53
C LYS A 127 1.65 -5.91 -10.70
N SER A 128 0.73 -6.84 -10.45
CA SER A 128 0.04 -7.57 -11.53
C SER A 128 -1.13 -6.80 -12.16
N GLU A 129 -1.98 -6.17 -11.35
CA GLU A 129 -3.22 -5.53 -11.82
C GLU A 129 -2.98 -4.06 -12.19
N HIS A 130 -2.09 -3.39 -11.46
CA HIS A 130 -1.81 -1.96 -11.65
C HIS A 130 -0.47 -1.66 -12.32
N ARG A 131 0.15 -2.69 -12.92
CA ARG A 131 1.33 -2.56 -13.82
C ARG A 131 2.52 -1.86 -13.17
N MET A 132 2.67 -1.96 -11.85
CA MET A 132 3.86 -1.44 -11.18
C MET A 132 5.14 -2.18 -11.62
N ASP A 133 5.01 -3.36 -12.22
CA ASP A 133 6.11 -4.15 -12.80
C ASP A 133 6.54 -3.70 -14.21
N ARG A 134 5.72 -2.90 -14.90
CA ARG A 134 5.95 -2.45 -16.28
C ARG A 134 6.00 -0.93 -16.37
N ASN A 135 7.20 -0.36 -16.54
CA ASN A 135 7.32 1.07 -16.80
C ASN A 135 7.39 1.35 -18.29
N TYR A 136 6.52 2.24 -18.76
CA TYR A 136 6.61 2.83 -20.09
C TYR A 136 7.18 4.26 -20.05
N LEU A 137 7.34 4.82 -18.85
CA LEU A 137 7.89 6.16 -18.64
C LEU A 137 9.41 6.10 -18.54
N ALA A 138 10.07 7.10 -19.10
CA ALA A 138 11.52 7.16 -19.16
C ALA A 138 12.14 7.75 -17.88
N GLY A 139 13.19 7.08 -17.40
CA GLY A 139 14.05 7.60 -16.35
C GLY A 139 13.44 7.53 -14.95
N GLU A 140 14.20 8.05 -13.98
CA GLU A 140 13.88 7.99 -12.55
C GLU A 140 12.56 8.68 -12.20
N GLN A 141 12.27 9.81 -12.85
CA GLN A 141 11.00 10.51 -12.69
C GLN A 141 9.84 9.64 -13.17
N GLY A 142 10.01 8.92 -14.28
CA GLY A 142 9.03 7.96 -14.77
C GLY A 142 8.80 6.81 -13.79
N ASP A 143 9.85 6.32 -13.15
CA ASP A 143 9.75 5.28 -12.12
C ASP A 143 8.95 5.76 -10.90
N ALA A 144 9.20 6.99 -10.45
CA ALA A 144 8.47 7.62 -9.36
C ALA A 144 6.98 7.81 -9.71
N VAL A 145 6.69 8.35 -10.89
CA VAL A 145 5.32 8.58 -11.35
C VAL A 145 4.54 7.28 -11.48
N ASN A 146 5.12 6.24 -12.09
CA ASN A 146 4.41 4.98 -12.25
C ASN A 146 4.13 4.29 -10.91
N ALA A 147 5.05 4.37 -9.93
CA ALA A 147 4.80 3.85 -8.58
C ALA A 147 3.59 4.54 -7.92
N VAL A 148 3.49 5.87 -8.02
CA VAL A 148 2.38 6.64 -7.47
C VAL A 148 1.08 6.33 -8.20
N LEU A 149 1.10 6.29 -9.54
CA LEU A 149 -0.10 6.01 -10.35
C LEU A 149 -0.61 4.58 -10.16
N ALA A 150 0.27 3.59 -10.03
CA ALA A 150 -0.12 2.23 -9.71
C ALA A 150 -0.82 2.15 -8.33
N ALA A 151 -0.28 2.84 -7.32
CA ALA A 151 -0.89 2.92 -6.00
C ALA A 151 -2.25 3.65 -6.01
N ALA A 152 -2.36 4.75 -6.76
CA ALA A 152 -3.61 5.47 -6.94
C ALA A 152 -4.66 4.60 -7.66
N GLY A 153 -4.28 3.93 -8.75
CA GLY A 153 -5.14 3.00 -9.48
C GLY A 153 -5.67 1.86 -8.60
N TYR A 154 -4.80 1.32 -7.74
CA TYR A 154 -5.20 0.32 -6.75
C TYR A 154 -6.25 0.85 -5.78
N ASN A 155 -6.02 2.03 -5.19
CA ASN A 155 -6.98 2.65 -4.29
C ASN A 155 -8.32 2.96 -4.97
N PHE A 156 -8.30 3.45 -6.22
CA PHE A 156 -9.53 3.68 -6.99
C PHE A 156 -10.28 2.38 -7.27
N SER A 157 -9.59 1.26 -7.53
CA SER A 157 -10.27 -0.03 -7.72
C SER A 157 -11.02 -0.48 -6.45
N LEU A 158 -10.48 -0.20 -5.26
CA LEU A 158 -11.17 -0.45 -3.99
C LEU A 158 -12.42 0.41 -3.86
N LEU A 159 -12.33 1.70 -4.19
CA LEU A 159 -13.48 2.63 -4.15
C LEU A 159 -14.56 2.24 -5.17
N LEU A 160 -14.19 1.90 -6.40
CA LEU A 160 -15.13 1.48 -7.43
C LEU A 160 -15.86 0.19 -7.05
N ARG A 161 -15.20 -0.75 -6.36
CA ARG A 161 -15.87 -1.95 -5.81
C ARG A 161 -16.94 -1.57 -4.80
N TRP A 162 -16.70 -0.57 -3.95
CA TRP A 162 -17.67 -0.04 -3.00
C TRP A 162 -18.84 0.67 -3.69
N PHE A 163 -18.56 1.57 -4.63
CA PHE A 163 -19.60 2.25 -5.39
C PHE A 163 -20.47 1.26 -6.16
N ARG A 164 -19.89 0.21 -6.74
CA ARG A 164 -20.66 -0.84 -7.42
C ARG A 164 -21.62 -1.55 -6.45
N GLN A 165 -21.17 -1.90 -5.25
CA GLN A 165 -22.04 -2.53 -4.24
C GLN A 165 -23.17 -1.59 -3.81
N LEU A 166 -22.86 -0.31 -3.59
CA LEU A 166 -23.84 0.70 -3.23
C LEU A 166 -24.89 0.88 -4.33
N LEU A 167 -24.48 0.95 -5.60
CA LEU A 167 -25.39 1.05 -6.73
C LEU A 167 -26.28 -0.20 -6.86
N CYS A 168 -25.74 -1.40 -6.64
CA CYS A 168 -26.55 -2.63 -6.60
C CYS A 168 -27.61 -2.59 -5.49
N LEU A 169 -27.27 -2.06 -4.30
CA LEU A 169 -28.23 -1.90 -3.21
C LEU A 169 -29.35 -0.91 -3.57
N PHE A 170 -29.02 0.22 -4.19
CA PHE A 170 -30.03 1.18 -4.67
C PHE A 170 -30.93 0.56 -5.73
N ALA A 171 -30.38 -0.18 -6.69
CA ALA A 171 -31.15 -0.88 -7.71
C ALA A 171 -32.09 -1.93 -7.09
N ALA A 172 -31.62 -2.71 -6.12
CA ALA A 172 -32.43 -3.71 -5.42
C ALA A 172 -33.56 -3.06 -4.61
N LEU A 173 -33.29 -1.95 -3.91
CA LEU A 173 -34.30 -1.21 -3.17
C LEU A 173 -35.37 -0.62 -4.09
N PHE A 174 -34.95 -0.07 -5.25
CA PHE A 174 -35.86 0.47 -6.24
C PHE A 174 -36.79 -0.61 -6.82
N LEU A 175 -36.24 -1.78 -7.18
CA LEU A 175 -37.03 -2.92 -7.64
C LEU A 175 -38.01 -3.41 -6.55
N ALA A 176 -37.54 -3.53 -5.30
CA ALA A 176 -38.37 -3.93 -4.17
C ALA A 176 -39.53 -2.94 -3.92
N PHE A 177 -39.29 -1.64 -4.07
CA PHE A 177 -40.31 -0.62 -3.95
C PHE A 177 -41.39 -0.75 -5.04
N GLN A 178 -41.00 -0.99 -6.30
CA GLN A 178 -41.96 -1.21 -7.39
C GLN A 178 -42.79 -2.48 -7.22
N SER A 179 -42.24 -3.52 -6.57
CA SER A 179 -42.95 -4.78 -6.33
C SER A 179 -43.95 -4.74 -5.15
N ARG A 180 -44.13 -3.61 -4.47
CA ARG A 180 -45.11 -3.50 -3.38
C ARG A 180 -46.55 -3.47 -3.95
N PRO A 181 -47.40 -4.47 -3.65
CA PRO A 181 -48.80 -4.40 -4.06
C PRO A 181 -49.51 -3.26 -3.31
N LEU A 182 -50.41 -2.55 -4.02
CA LEU A 182 -51.26 -1.52 -3.42
C LEU A 182 -52.10 -2.13 -2.28
N PRO A 183 -52.24 -1.44 -1.14
CA PRO A 183 -53.11 -1.92 -0.07
C PRO A 183 -54.54 -2.06 -0.62
N GLN A 184 -55.11 -3.26 -0.50
CA GLN A 184 -56.51 -3.51 -0.83
C GLN A 184 -57.36 -2.62 0.08
N GLN A 185 -58.07 -1.66 -0.51
CA GLN A 185 -59.09 -0.89 0.18
C GLN A 185 -60.21 -1.87 0.56
N THR A 186 -60.28 -2.24 1.84
CA THR A 186 -61.46 -2.91 2.38
C THR A 186 -62.57 -1.87 2.48
N ALA A 187 -63.63 -2.10 1.71
CA ALA A 187 -64.88 -1.33 1.71
C ALA A 187 -65.59 -1.38 3.07
#